data_AF-A0A4U0V7F4-F1
#
_entry.id   AF-A0A4U0V7F4-F1
#
_cell.length_a   1.000
_cell.length_b   1.000
_cell.length_c   1.000
_cell.angle_alpha   90.00
_cell.angle_beta   90.00
_cell.angle_gamma   90.00
#
_symmetry.space_group_name_H-M   'P 1'
#
loop_
_entity.id
_entity.type
_entity.pdbx_description
1 polymer ?
#
loop_
_entity_poly.entity_id
_entity_poly.type
_entity_poly.pdbx_seq_one_letter_code
_entity_poly.pdbx_strand_id
1 'polypeptide(L)'
;MKRHTRPYGCTFPSCFKEFGSRNDWKRHEESQHSLQEMWKCMLTTPSGTRCTTISYDSAHFANHLRQQHQDSLINQNPALLSESMHLGAKAHRRYFCGFCNSLIPQNPTDFLNAAEARYKHIGDHYDHDSRHVNDWVCSEANKAKGLLSAEERKRAKASSSSAARPSWRAASEDEDEDSDLGESGIPLLLPPEGRGGGGLGAAFPYSPAVYGAAQGGKLGKRRRMSSDLVGDARSGVGVGM
;
A
#
# COMPACT_ATOMS: atom_id res chain seq x y z
N MET A 1 -19.90 -5.14 25.49
CA MET A 1 -19.15 -5.54 24.28
C MET A 1 -17.99 -4.58 24.06
N LYS A 2 -16.74 -5.05 24.03
CA LYS A 2 -15.62 -4.22 23.54
C LYS A 2 -15.79 -4.10 22.03
N ARG A 3 -16.09 -2.90 21.54
CA ARG A 3 -16.05 -2.64 20.08
C ARG A 3 -14.62 -2.94 19.64
N HIS A 4 -14.45 -3.92 18.74
CA HIS A 4 -13.14 -4.18 18.15
C HIS A 4 -12.68 -2.91 17.46
N THR A 5 -11.54 -2.37 17.90
CA THR A 5 -10.89 -1.26 17.19
C THR A 5 -10.50 -1.77 15.80
N ARG A 6 -10.84 -1.01 14.74
CA ARG A 6 -10.50 -1.33 13.35
C ARG A 6 -9.44 -0.32 12.86
N PRO A 7 -8.22 -0.35 13.42
CA PRO A 7 -7.23 0.68 13.12
C PRO A 7 -6.77 0.61 11.67
N TYR A 8 -6.75 -0.59 11.09
CA TYR A 8 -6.35 -0.82 9.71
C TYR A 8 -7.42 -0.34 8.76
N GLY A 9 -7.03 0.23 7.64
CA GLY A 9 -7.96 0.51 6.56
C GLY A 9 -7.26 0.73 5.24
N CYS A 10 -8.05 0.60 4.17
CA CYS A 10 -7.53 0.73 2.82
C CYS A 10 -6.89 2.10 2.62
N THR A 11 -5.76 2.14 1.93
CA THR A 11 -4.94 3.33 1.69
C THR A 11 -5.25 4.00 0.35
N PHE A 12 -6.03 3.35 -0.52
CA PHE A 12 -6.43 3.89 -1.82
C PHE A 12 -7.40 5.08 -1.68
N PRO A 13 -7.27 6.14 -2.49
CA PRO A 13 -8.05 7.38 -2.37
C PRO A 13 -9.57 7.20 -2.32
N SER A 14 -10.11 6.31 -3.15
CA SER A 14 -11.55 6.09 -3.30
C SER A 14 -12.12 4.98 -2.41
N CYS A 15 -11.28 4.31 -1.61
CA CYS A 15 -11.69 3.19 -0.77
C CYS A 15 -11.61 3.55 0.72
N PHE A 16 -12.70 3.36 1.44
CA PHE A 16 -12.85 3.72 2.86
C PHE A 16 -13.14 2.50 3.75
N LYS A 17 -12.82 1.29 3.27
CA LYS A 17 -13.01 0.06 4.06
C LYS A 17 -11.99 -0.01 5.20
N GLU A 18 -12.45 -0.37 6.38
CA GLU A 18 -11.66 -0.55 7.60
C GLU A 18 -11.64 -2.02 8.03
N PHE A 19 -10.59 -2.45 8.73
CA PHE A 19 -10.31 -3.85 9.05
C PHE A 19 -9.79 -3.98 10.49
N GLY A 20 -10.11 -5.09 11.12
CA GLY A 20 -9.63 -5.41 12.48
C GLY A 20 -8.22 -6.00 12.52
N SER A 21 -7.66 -6.42 11.38
CA SER A 21 -6.37 -7.09 11.32
C SER A 21 -5.52 -6.63 10.13
N ARG A 22 -4.19 -6.72 10.29
CA ARG A 22 -3.21 -6.44 9.22
C ARG A 22 -3.44 -7.35 8.00
N ASN A 23 -3.73 -8.63 8.23
CA ASN A 23 -3.90 -9.62 7.17
C ASN A 23 -5.15 -9.33 6.32
N ASP A 24 -6.26 -8.93 6.94
CA ASP A 24 -7.48 -8.58 6.22
C ASP A 24 -7.31 -7.35 5.34
N TRP A 25 -6.65 -6.32 5.88
CA TRP A 25 -6.30 -5.11 5.12
C TRP A 25 -5.39 -5.44 3.94
N LYS A 26 -4.31 -6.20 4.16
CA LYS A 26 -3.39 -6.62 3.09
C LYS A 26 -4.13 -7.39 1.99
N ARG A 27 -4.91 -8.40 2.34
CA ARG A 27 -5.69 -9.21 1.38
C ARG A 27 -6.68 -8.35 0.60
N HIS A 28 -7.29 -7.36 1.25
CA HIS A 28 -8.17 -6.43 0.57
C HIS A 28 -7.43 -5.59 -0.47
N GLU A 29 -6.31 -4.95 -0.10
CA GLU A 29 -5.55 -4.14 -1.05
C GLU A 29 -4.98 -4.96 -2.20
N GLU A 30 -4.47 -6.15 -1.92
CA GLU A 30 -3.88 -7.03 -2.92
C GLU A 30 -4.90 -7.56 -3.94
N SER A 31 -6.14 -7.83 -3.51
CA SER A 31 -7.17 -8.40 -4.38
C SER A 31 -8.04 -7.37 -5.10
N GLN A 32 -8.30 -6.22 -4.46
CA GLN A 32 -9.25 -5.23 -4.97
C GLN A 32 -8.58 -4.03 -5.64
N HIS A 33 -7.29 -3.82 -5.39
CA HIS A 33 -6.60 -2.63 -5.87
C HIS A 33 -5.28 -2.98 -6.53
N SER A 34 -4.85 -2.11 -7.44
CA SER A 34 -3.52 -2.19 -8.05
C SER A 34 -2.90 -0.81 -8.07
N LEU A 35 -1.64 -0.72 -7.63
CA LEU A 35 -0.89 0.53 -7.73
C LEU A 35 -0.48 0.74 -9.18
N GLN A 36 -1.10 1.73 -9.80
CA GLN A 36 -0.71 2.20 -11.13
C GLN A 36 0.51 3.11 -11.03
N GLU A 37 1.29 3.12 -12.10
CA GLU A 37 2.36 4.08 -12.29
C GLU A 37 1.80 5.50 -12.37
N MET A 38 2.40 6.43 -11.63
CA MET A 38 1.97 7.84 -11.62
C MET A 38 3.10 8.77 -11.16
N TRP A 39 2.93 10.06 -11.40
CA TRP A 39 3.77 11.13 -10.88
C TRP A 39 2.93 12.00 -9.95
N LYS A 40 3.40 12.16 -8.71
CA LYS A 40 2.74 13.00 -7.71
C LYS A 40 3.62 14.19 -7.38
N CYS A 41 3.11 15.40 -7.61
CA CYS A 41 3.83 16.60 -7.22
C CYS A 41 3.95 16.67 -5.70
N MET A 42 5.17 16.88 -5.22
CA MET A 42 5.49 17.03 -3.79
C MET A 42 5.98 18.44 -3.44
N LEU A 43 6.05 19.33 -4.43
CA LEU A 43 6.42 20.73 -4.28
C LEU A 43 5.29 21.54 -3.62
N THR A 44 5.66 22.69 -3.08
CA THR A 44 4.72 23.68 -2.57
C THR A 44 4.24 24.60 -3.69
N THR A 45 2.95 24.91 -3.68
CA THR A 45 2.35 25.97 -4.50
C THR A 45 2.77 27.35 -3.96
N PRO A 46 2.62 28.44 -4.75
CA PRO A 46 2.87 29.81 -4.28
C PRO A 46 2.12 30.18 -2.99
N SER A 47 0.95 29.57 -2.75
CA SER A 47 0.15 29.75 -1.53
C SER A 47 0.72 29.05 -0.29
N GLY A 48 1.89 28.41 -0.37
CA GLY A 48 2.55 27.69 0.72
C GLY A 48 2.00 26.27 1.00
N THR A 49 0.92 25.87 0.34
CA THR A 49 0.35 24.51 0.46
C THR A 49 1.04 23.49 -0.45
N ARG A 50 0.99 22.20 -0.10
CA ARG A 50 1.51 21.14 -0.99
C ARG A 50 0.65 21.00 -2.25
N CYS A 51 1.31 20.89 -3.40
CA CYS A 51 0.64 20.65 -4.66
C CYS A 51 -0.09 19.29 -4.64
N THR A 52 -1.32 19.27 -5.12
CA THR A 52 -2.18 18.09 -5.19
C THR A 52 -2.15 17.42 -6.56
N THR A 53 -1.44 17.99 -7.54
CA THR A 53 -1.42 17.49 -8.91
C THR A 53 -0.80 16.09 -8.98
N ILE A 54 -1.55 15.18 -9.59
CA ILE A 54 -1.11 13.85 -9.99
C ILE A 54 -1.24 13.77 -11.52
N SER A 55 -0.30 13.08 -12.16
CA SER A 55 -0.34 12.80 -13.59
C SER A 55 0.06 11.35 -13.83
N TYR A 56 -0.49 10.71 -14.85
CA TYR A 56 -0.18 9.33 -15.23
C TYR A 56 0.76 9.27 -16.45
N ASP A 57 1.29 10.43 -16.85
CA ASP A 57 2.15 10.61 -18.00
C ASP A 57 3.27 11.60 -17.62
N SER A 58 4.51 11.22 -17.94
CA SER A 58 5.71 11.98 -17.58
C SER A 58 5.83 13.31 -18.31
N ALA A 59 5.36 13.41 -19.56
CA ALA A 59 5.37 14.64 -20.34
C ALA A 59 4.34 15.64 -19.80
N HIS A 60 3.14 15.16 -19.44
CA HIS A 60 2.13 15.98 -18.77
C HIS A 60 2.64 16.48 -17.41
N PHE A 61 3.31 15.63 -16.64
CA PHE A 61 3.90 16.03 -15.36
C PHE A 61 5.03 17.05 -15.53
N ALA A 62 5.93 16.84 -16.49
CA ALA A 62 6.99 17.80 -16.81
C ALA A 62 6.43 19.16 -17.27
N ASN A 63 5.31 19.16 -17.98
CA ASN A 63 4.60 20.39 -18.34
C ASN A 63 3.99 21.06 -17.09
N HIS A 64 3.36 20.29 -16.20
CA HIS A 64 2.86 20.81 -14.91
C HIS A 64 3.98 21.52 -14.12
N LEU A 65 5.15 20.90 -13.99
CA LEU A 65 6.30 21.51 -13.29
C LEU A 65 6.72 22.84 -13.95
N ARG A 66 6.78 22.88 -15.28
CA ARG A 66 7.12 24.09 -16.05
C ARG A 66 6.09 25.21 -15.95
N GLN A 67 4.82 24.90 -15.68
CA GLN A 67 3.76 25.90 -15.60
C GLN A 67 3.53 26.39 -14.18
N GLN A 68 3.61 25.51 -13.19
CA GLN A 68 3.16 25.79 -11.82
C GLN A 68 4.31 25.89 -10.80
N HIS A 69 5.52 25.47 -11.18
CA HIS A 69 6.68 25.39 -10.28
C HIS A 69 7.97 25.88 -10.93
N GLN A 70 7.90 26.94 -11.74
CA GLN A 70 9.06 27.52 -12.45
C GLN A 70 10.21 27.86 -11.52
N ASP A 71 9.93 28.43 -10.35
CA ASP A 71 10.94 28.82 -9.37
C ASP A 71 11.74 27.62 -8.84
N SER A 72 11.10 26.46 -8.72
CA SER A 72 11.76 25.22 -8.29
C SER A 72 12.66 24.62 -9.38
N LEU A 73 12.42 25.00 -10.64
CA LEU A 73 13.20 24.55 -11.80
C LEU A 73 14.47 25.38 -12.04
N ILE A 74 14.62 26.55 -11.41
CA ILE A 74 15.79 27.43 -11.61
C ILE A 74 17.11 26.71 -11.30
N ASN A 75 17.10 25.81 -10.31
CA ASN A 75 18.29 25.09 -9.85
C ASN A 75 18.23 23.58 -10.11
N GLN A 76 17.22 23.09 -10.84
CA GLN A 76 17.00 21.65 -11.00
C GLN A 76 16.63 21.28 -12.43
N ASN A 77 17.21 20.19 -12.93
CA ASN A 77 16.81 19.64 -14.21
C ASN A 77 15.37 19.09 -14.09
N PRO A 78 14.42 19.52 -14.94
CA PRO A 78 13.02 19.11 -14.87
C PRO A 78 12.85 17.59 -15.03
N ALA A 79 13.72 16.91 -15.80
CA ALA A 79 13.66 15.47 -15.95
C ALA A 79 14.05 14.74 -14.65
N LEU A 80 15.09 15.20 -13.96
CA LEU A 80 15.51 14.64 -12.67
C LEU A 80 14.47 14.91 -11.58
N LEU A 81 13.89 16.11 -11.56
CA LEU A 81 12.82 16.46 -10.62
C LEU A 81 11.57 15.62 -10.86
N SER A 82 11.20 15.42 -12.13
CA SER A 82 10.10 14.52 -12.52
C SER A 82 10.33 13.10 -12.00
N GLU A 83 11.50 12.52 -12.26
CA GLU A 83 11.85 11.17 -11.80
C GLU A 83 11.89 11.06 -10.26
N SER A 84 12.27 12.13 -9.56
CA SER A 84 12.23 12.15 -8.09
C SER A 84 10.82 12.03 -7.52
N MET A 85 9.80 12.36 -8.31
CA MET A 85 8.37 12.37 -7.95
C MET A 85 7.57 11.24 -8.62
N HIS A 86 8.27 10.34 -9.31
CA HIS A 86 7.71 9.14 -9.91
C HIS A 86 7.38 8.07 -8.85
N LEU A 87 6.19 7.48 -8.98
CA LEU A 87 5.71 6.34 -8.21
C LEU A 87 5.53 5.18 -9.17
N GLY A 88 6.38 4.16 -9.04
CA GLY A 88 6.31 3.02 -9.93
C GLY A 88 5.09 2.14 -9.67
N ALA A 89 4.62 1.49 -10.72
CA ALA A 89 3.56 0.48 -10.61
C ALA A 89 3.93 -0.58 -9.56
N LYS A 90 2.94 -1.09 -8.83
CA LYS A 90 3.13 -2.06 -7.73
C LYS A 90 4.16 -1.62 -6.68
N ALA A 91 4.29 -0.31 -6.45
CA ALA A 91 5.27 0.30 -5.54
C ALA A 91 6.74 0.13 -5.96
N HIS A 92 7.01 -0.21 -7.22
CA HIS A 92 8.37 -0.37 -7.72
C HIS A 92 9.17 0.95 -7.65
N ARG A 93 10.47 0.88 -7.30
CA ARG A 93 11.38 2.02 -7.03
C ARG A 93 10.98 2.95 -5.89
N ARG A 94 9.72 3.37 -5.81
CA ARG A 94 9.22 4.35 -4.84
C ARG A 94 7.70 4.27 -4.73
N TYR A 95 7.18 4.61 -3.56
CA TYR A 95 5.74 4.75 -3.32
C TYR A 95 5.46 5.88 -2.34
N PHE A 96 4.23 6.37 -2.30
CA PHE A 96 3.80 7.35 -1.31
C PHE A 96 3.26 6.65 -0.05
N CYS A 97 3.77 7.04 1.11
CA CYS A 97 3.20 6.65 2.39
C CYS A 97 2.43 7.83 2.98
N GLY A 98 1.12 7.67 3.18
CA GLY A 98 0.24 8.71 3.73
C GLY A 98 0.47 8.98 5.21
N PHE A 99 1.03 8.04 5.97
CA PHE A 99 1.42 8.26 7.37
C PHE A 99 2.71 9.06 7.51
N CYS A 100 3.72 8.75 6.69
CA CYS A 100 4.95 9.54 6.58
C CYS A 100 4.73 10.87 5.84
N ASN A 101 3.64 10.98 5.07
CA ASN A 101 3.36 12.06 4.14
C ASN A 101 4.56 12.36 3.20
N SER A 102 5.22 11.30 2.73
CA SER A 102 6.46 11.37 1.96
C SER A 102 6.56 10.25 0.93
N LEU A 103 7.49 10.41 -0.01
CA LEU A 103 7.81 9.38 -0.99
C LEU A 103 8.91 8.47 -0.43
N ILE A 104 8.59 7.20 -0.26
CA ILE A 104 9.50 6.20 0.30
C ILE A 104 10.22 5.48 -0.84
N PRO A 105 11.56 5.60 -0.95
CA PRO A 105 12.33 4.81 -1.91
C PRO A 105 12.36 3.34 -1.49
N GLN A 106 12.33 2.45 -2.48
CA GLN A 106 12.51 1.01 -2.31
C GLN A 106 13.98 0.65 -2.53
N ASN A 107 14.46 -0.36 -1.80
CA ASN A 107 15.78 -0.91 -2.09
C ASN A 107 15.75 -1.69 -3.41
N PRO A 108 16.82 -1.64 -4.22
CA PRO A 108 16.91 -2.43 -5.45
C PRO A 108 16.71 -3.93 -5.27
N THR A 109 17.09 -4.46 -4.09
CA THR A 109 16.90 -5.87 -3.72
C THR A 109 15.43 -6.26 -3.58
N ASP A 110 14.57 -5.30 -3.23
CA ASP A 110 13.16 -5.51 -2.92
C ASP A 110 12.28 -5.29 -4.14
N PHE A 111 12.84 -4.91 -5.31
CA PHE A 111 12.06 -4.59 -6.52
C PHE A 111 11.14 -5.71 -6.99
N LEU A 112 11.53 -6.98 -6.82
CA LEU A 112 10.68 -8.14 -7.14
C LEU A 112 9.48 -8.29 -6.18
N ASN A 113 9.61 -7.80 -4.95
CA ASN A 113 8.62 -7.88 -3.88
C ASN A 113 8.24 -6.48 -3.36
N ALA A 114 8.26 -5.47 -4.21
CA ALA A 114 8.13 -4.07 -3.79
C ALA A 114 6.78 -3.79 -3.10
N ALA A 115 5.72 -4.47 -3.55
CA ALA A 115 4.42 -4.43 -2.90
C ALA A 115 4.47 -4.98 -1.46
N GLU A 116 5.20 -6.08 -1.22
CA GLU A 116 5.37 -6.65 0.11
C GLU A 116 6.12 -5.70 1.05
N ALA A 117 7.21 -5.11 0.55
CA ALA A 117 7.97 -4.10 1.29
C ALA A 117 7.11 -2.89 1.66
N ARG A 118 6.20 -2.47 0.77
CA ARG A 118 5.21 -1.43 1.06
C ARG A 118 4.23 -1.87 2.15
N TYR A 119 3.64 -3.07 2.04
CA TYR A 119 2.69 -3.56 3.05
C TYR A 119 3.33 -3.67 4.43
N LYS A 120 4.58 -4.14 4.48
CA LYS A 120 5.37 -4.17 5.71
C LYS A 120 5.52 -2.76 6.29
N HIS A 121 6.00 -1.80 5.51
CA HIS A 121 6.22 -0.44 5.99
C HIS A 121 4.94 0.23 6.50
N ILE A 122 3.84 0.18 5.74
CA ILE A 122 2.56 0.77 6.15
C ILE A 122 1.98 0.01 7.35
N GLY A 123 2.09 -1.32 7.33
CA GLY A 123 1.70 -2.15 8.46
C GLY A 123 2.41 -1.74 9.74
N ASP A 124 3.70 -1.41 9.67
CA ASP A 124 4.52 -1.09 10.84
C ASP A 124 4.01 0.19 11.54
N HIS A 125 3.40 1.13 10.80
CA HIS A 125 2.71 2.27 11.40
C HIS A 125 1.46 1.89 12.20
N TYR A 126 0.71 0.89 11.75
CA TYR A 126 -0.45 0.41 12.51
C TYR A 126 -0.02 -0.33 13.79
N ASP A 127 0.99 -1.19 13.67
CA ASP A 127 1.38 -2.12 14.72
C ASP A 127 2.32 -1.48 15.78
N HIS A 128 3.21 -0.58 15.36
CA HIS A 128 4.24 0.00 16.24
C HIS A 128 3.95 1.46 16.60
N ASP A 129 3.48 2.26 15.65
CA ASP A 129 3.16 3.67 15.92
C ASP A 129 1.71 3.87 16.44
N SER A 130 0.90 2.79 16.46
CA SER A 130 -0.52 2.83 16.85
C SER A 130 -1.34 3.86 16.05
N ARG A 131 -0.99 4.11 14.78
CA ARG A 131 -1.73 5.05 13.92
C ARG A 131 -3.07 4.47 13.51
N HIS A 132 -4.04 5.34 13.25
CA HIS A 132 -5.33 4.95 12.71
C HIS A 132 -5.42 5.26 11.21
N VAL A 133 -6.22 4.50 10.44
CA VAL A 133 -6.47 4.80 9.01
C VAL A 133 -6.98 6.23 8.78
N ASN A 134 -7.60 6.85 9.79
CA ASN A 134 -8.11 8.21 9.69
C ASN A 134 -6.97 9.24 9.54
N ASP A 135 -5.77 8.92 10.02
CA ASP A 135 -4.58 9.76 9.91
C ASP A 135 -3.89 9.60 8.54
N TRP A 136 -4.32 8.63 7.72
CA TRP A 136 -3.74 8.41 6.41
C TRP A 136 -4.03 9.60 5.48
N VAL A 137 -2.98 10.29 5.03
CA VAL A 137 -3.11 11.34 4.02
C VAL A 137 -3.39 10.74 2.65
N CYS A 138 -4.51 11.12 2.03
CA CYS A 138 -4.89 10.71 0.68
C CYS A 138 -3.97 11.38 -0.37
N SER A 139 -3.46 10.59 -1.31
CA SER A 139 -2.52 11.06 -2.34
C SER A 139 -3.12 12.14 -3.25
N GLU A 140 -4.41 12.03 -3.58
CA GLU A 140 -5.13 12.97 -4.46
C GLU A 140 -5.60 14.22 -3.72
N ALA A 141 -6.09 14.07 -2.49
CA ALA A 141 -6.67 15.18 -1.73
C ALA A 141 -5.64 15.93 -0.87
N ASN A 142 -4.46 15.36 -0.59
CA ASN A 142 -3.51 15.83 0.43
C ASN A 142 -4.17 16.10 1.80
N LYS A 143 -5.26 15.38 2.11
CA LYS A 143 -6.01 15.47 3.37
C LYS A 143 -6.05 14.11 4.04
N ALA A 144 -6.03 14.10 5.37
CA ALA A 144 -6.23 12.90 6.17
C ALA A 144 -7.63 12.33 5.92
N LYS A 145 -7.76 11.00 5.82
CA LYS A 145 -9.04 10.34 5.52
C LYS A 145 -10.14 10.66 6.52
N GLY A 146 -9.79 10.80 7.80
CA GLY A 146 -10.73 11.19 8.86
C GLY A 146 -11.31 12.60 8.67
N LEU A 147 -10.63 13.46 7.92
CA LEU A 147 -11.03 14.86 7.68
C LEU A 147 -11.78 15.05 6.36
N LEU A 148 -11.92 14.01 5.54
CA LEU A 148 -12.72 14.07 4.31
C LEU A 148 -14.22 14.07 4.65
N SER A 149 -14.93 15.10 4.20
CA SER A 149 -16.39 15.19 4.31
C SER A 149 -17.08 14.04 3.57
N ALA A 150 -18.33 13.75 3.94
CA ALA A 150 -19.11 12.70 3.28
C ALA A 150 -19.22 12.93 1.76
N GLU A 151 -19.38 14.19 1.33
CA GLU A 151 -19.45 14.54 -0.09
C GLU A 151 -18.10 14.37 -0.82
N GLU A 152 -16.98 14.72 -0.18
CA GLU A 152 -15.65 14.42 -0.73
C GLU A 152 -15.43 12.91 -0.88
N ARG A 153 -15.87 12.12 0.11
CA ARG A 153 -15.79 10.65 0.05
C ARG A 153 -16.66 10.06 -1.06
N LYS A 154 -17.89 10.56 -1.22
CA LYS A 154 -18.81 10.16 -2.32
C LYS A 154 -18.20 10.49 -3.68
N ARG A 155 -17.66 11.70 -3.85
CA ARG A 155 -17.01 12.13 -5.09
C ARG A 155 -15.80 11.27 -5.44
N ALA A 156 -14.96 10.94 -4.45
CA ALA A 156 -13.81 10.05 -4.63
C ALA A 156 -14.23 8.63 -5.05
N LYS A 157 -15.33 8.09 -4.50
CA LYS A 157 -15.89 6.80 -4.94
C LYS A 157 -16.37 6.88 -6.39
N ALA A 158 -17.13 7.93 -6.74
CA ALA A 158 -17.69 8.12 -8.07
C ALA A 158 -16.60 8.16 -9.17
N SER A 159 -15.52 8.92 -8.97
CA SER A 159 -14.43 9.04 -9.94
C SER A 159 -13.77 7.70 -10.29
N SER A 160 -13.67 6.79 -9.31
CA SER A 160 -13.13 5.44 -9.53
C SER A 160 -14.08 4.50 -10.28
N SER A 161 -15.40 4.69 -10.13
CA SER A 161 -16.42 3.87 -10.78
C SER A 161 -16.70 4.27 -12.25
N SER A 162 -16.51 5.54 -12.60
CA SER A 162 -16.69 6.04 -13.97
C SER A 162 -15.64 5.54 -14.98
N ALA A 163 -14.54 4.93 -14.52
CA ALA A 163 -13.54 4.31 -15.38
C ALA A 163 -13.86 2.85 -15.76
N ALA A 164 -14.87 2.23 -15.16
CA ALA A 164 -15.18 0.82 -15.41
C ALA A 164 -16.65 0.47 -15.10
N ARG A 165 -17.59 0.82 -16.00
CA ARG A 165 -18.83 0.05 -16.16
C ARG A 165 -19.63 0.45 -17.41
N PRO A 166 -19.99 -0.50 -18.30
CA PRO A 166 -21.03 -0.28 -19.29
C PRO A 166 -22.38 0.01 -18.61
N SER A 167 -23.12 0.96 -19.20
CA SER A 167 -24.37 1.58 -18.71
C SER A 167 -25.49 0.63 -18.23
N TRP A 168 -25.46 -0.66 -18.54
CA TRP A 168 -26.58 -1.58 -18.30
C TRP A 168 -26.67 -2.19 -16.88
N ARG A 169 -25.77 -1.86 -15.94
CA ARG A 169 -25.83 -2.30 -14.52
C ARG A 169 -25.89 -1.16 -13.50
N ALA A 170 -26.33 0.02 -13.91
CA ALA A 170 -26.58 1.14 -13.00
C ALA A 170 -27.97 1.01 -12.34
N ALA A 171 -28.16 -0.06 -11.55
CA ALA A 171 -29.24 -0.18 -10.58
C ALA A 171 -28.85 -1.27 -9.58
N SER A 172 -29.05 -0.96 -8.28
CA SER A 172 -28.79 -1.76 -7.06
C SER A 172 -27.30 -1.93 -6.68
N GLU A 173 -26.83 -1.68 -5.46
CA GLU A 173 -27.46 -1.54 -4.14
C GLU A 173 -26.77 -0.40 -3.32
N ASP A 174 -27.57 0.50 -2.75
CA ASP A 174 -27.24 1.28 -1.55
C ASP A 174 -28.10 0.71 -0.42
N GLU A 175 -27.57 -0.26 0.34
CA GLU A 175 -28.13 -0.65 1.64
C GLU A 175 -26.97 -0.85 2.62
N ASP A 176 -26.56 0.26 3.25
CA ASP A 176 -25.85 0.22 4.53
C ASP A 176 -26.91 -0.07 5.63
N GLU A 177 -27.37 -1.32 5.73
CA GLU A 177 -28.16 -1.78 6.88
C GLU A 177 -27.23 -2.13 8.05
N ASP A 178 -27.17 -1.21 9.02
CA ASP A 178 -26.70 -1.46 10.39
C ASP A 178 -27.80 -2.24 11.15
N SER A 179 -27.87 -3.55 10.93
CA SER A 179 -28.86 -4.41 11.58
C SER A 179 -28.37 -4.89 12.95
N ASP A 180 -28.67 -4.07 13.95
CA ASP A 180 -28.77 -4.43 15.37
C ASP A 180 -29.91 -5.45 15.57
N LEU A 181 -29.59 -6.75 15.52
CA LEU A 181 -30.55 -7.80 15.88
C LEU A 181 -30.43 -8.16 17.36
N GLY A 182 -31.21 -7.44 18.16
CA GLY A 182 -31.66 -7.87 19.46
C GLY A 182 -32.56 -9.11 19.39
N GLU A 183 -32.26 -10.06 20.27
CA GLU A 183 -33.19 -10.76 21.15
C GLU A 183 -34.60 -11.09 20.61
N SER A 184 -34.83 -12.38 20.29
CA SER A 184 -35.94 -13.15 20.87
C SER A 184 -35.97 -14.61 20.39
N GLY A 185 -36.16 -15.51 21.34
CA GLY A 185 -37.15 -16.59 21.21
C GLY A 185 -36.74 -17.83 20.43
N ILE A 186 -36.15 -18.80 21.15
CA ILE A 186 -36.22 -20.23 20.80
C ILE A 186 -37.70 -20.67 20.75
N PRO A 187 -38.07 -21.52 19.77
CA PRO A 187 -38.90 -22.68 20.11
C PRO A 187 -38.28 -23.99 19.66
N LEU A 188 -38.21 -24.90 20.62
CA LEU A 188 -37.91 -26.33 20.48
C LEU A 188 -38.86 -27.00 19.49
N LEU A 189 -38.32 -27.74 18.52
CA LEU A 189 -39.02 -28.84 17.87
C LEU A 189 -38.10 -30.07 17.81
N LEU A 190 -38.58 -31.13 18.45
CA LEU A 190 -38.00 -32.48 18.55
C LEU A 190 -38.10 -33.24 17.20
N PRO A 191 -37.34 -34.34 17.04
CA PRO A 191 -37.15 -35.01 15.75
C PRO A 191 -38.18 -36.14 15.51
N PRO A 192 -38.40 -36.55 14.26
CA PRO A 192 -38.98 -37.86 13.97
C PRO A 192 -37.88 -38.93 13.77
N GLU A 193 -38.12 -40.07 14.41
CA GLU A 193 -37.34 -41.30 14.30
C GLU A 193 -37.59 -42.05 12.98
N GLY A 194 -36.53 -42.67 12.45
CA GLY A 194 -36.55 -44.13 12.20
C GLY A 194 -36.96 -44.67 10.81
N ARG A 195 -35.95 -45.20 10.10
CA ARG A 195 -35.90 -46.33 9.12
C ARG A 195 -35.25 -45.87 7.80
N GLY A 196 -34.27 -46.54 7.23
CA GLY A 196 -33.63 -47.82 7.50
C GLY A 196 -33.05 -48.35 6.18
N GLY A 197 -31.84 -48.90 6.21
CA GLY A 197 -31.36 -49.87 5.22
C GLY A 197 -30.38 -49.38 4.15
N GLY A 198 -29.18 -49.97 4.18
CA GLY A 198 -28.67 -50.65 2.98
C GLY A 198 -27.52 -49.98 2.21
N GLY A 199 -26.30 -50.16 2.70
CA GLY A 199 -25.22 -50.86 1.98
C GLY A 199 -24.54 -50.24 0.75
N LEU A 200 -23.28 -50.66 0.56
CA LEU A 200 -22.39 -50.50 -0.60
C LEU A 200 -21.73 -49.10 -0.64
N GLY A 201 -20.43 -48.92 -0.36
CA GLY A 201 -19.29 -49.75 -0.72
C GLY A 201 -18.51 -49.05 -1.83
N ALA A 202 -17.53 -48.22 -1.48
CA ALA A 202 -16.41 -47.86 -2.37
C ALA A 202 -15.30 -47.19 -1.56
N ALA A 203 -14.30 -47.99 -1.23
CA ALA A 203 -12.99 -47.53 -0.81
C ALA A 203 -12.34 -46.75 -1.96
N PHE A 204 -11.75 -45.59 -1.65
CA PHE A 204 -10.69 -45.03 -2.49
C PHE A 204 -9.38 -45.02 -1.70
N PRO A 205 -8.29 -45.53 -2.30
CA PRO A 205 -7.12 -45.97 -1.57
C PRO A 205 -6.22 -44.83 -1.13
N TYR A 206 -5.70 -45.01 0.07
CA TYR A 206 -4.41 -44.49 0.50
C TYR A 206 -3.32 -44.99 -0.46
N SER A 207 -2.40 -44.13 -0.87
CA SER A 207 -1.05 -44.59 -1.25
C SER A 207 0.00 -43.58 -0.79
N PRO A 208 1.03 -44.03 -0.03
CA PRO A 208 2.07 -43.19 0.57
C PRO A 208 3.43 -43.28 -0.15
N ALA A 209 4.30 -42.30 0.17
CA ALA A 209 5.79 -42.32 0.13
C ALA A 209 6.45 -42.50 -1.27
N VAL A 210 7.67 -42.03 -1.57
CA VAL A 210 8.97 -42.23 -0.90
C VAL A 210 10.02 -41.26 -1.50
N TYR A 211 10.81 -40.65 -0.60
CA TYR A 211 12.23 -40.22 -0.66
C TYR A 211 12.95 -39.81 -1.96
N GLY A 212 13.67 -38.68 -1.85
CA GLY A 212 14.87 -38.37 -2.63
C GLY A 212 15.74 -37.34 -1.88
N ALA A 213 16.88 -37.81 -1.34
CA ALA A 213 17.82 -37.12 -0.45
C ALA A 213 18.58 -35.95 -1.12
N ALA A 214 18.80 -34.85 -0.39
CA ALA A 214 20.07 -34.43 0.23
C ALA A 214 21.23 -34.03 -0.71
N GLN A 215 21.67 -32.77 -0.56
CA GLN A 215 23.06 -32.27 -0.47
C GLN A 215 22.94 -30.72 -0.41
N GLY A 216 23.43 -29.97 0.56
CA GLY A 216 24.68 -30.11 1.31
C GLY A 216 25.63 -28.97 0.92
N GLY A 217 25.28 -27.72 1.23
CA GLY A 217 26.09 -26.53 0.92
C GLY A 217 26.53 -25.81 2.19
N LYS A 218 27.83 -25.86 2.48
CA LYS A 218 28.47 -25.52 3.75
C LYS A 218 28.51 -24.02 4.06
N LEU A 219 28.32 -23.71 5.35
CA LEU A 219 28.74 -22.47 6.02
C LEU A 219 30.25 -22.21 5.79
N GLY A 220 30.57 -21.06 5.20
CA GLY A 220 31.92 -20.51 5.08
C GLY A 220 32.13 -19.33 6.00
N LYS A 221 33.15 -19.42 6.84
CA LYS A 221 33.49 -18.56 7.98
C LYS A 221 33.84 -17.11 7.61
N ARG A 222 33.53 -16.23 8.57
CA ARG A 222 34.07 -14.87 8.77
C ARG A 222 35.60 -14.84 8.56
N ARG A 223 36.10 -13.78 7.91
CA ARG A 223 37.46 -13.26 8.14
C ARG A 223 37.41 -11.77 8.42
N ARG A 224 38.09 -11.40 9.49
CA ARG A 224 38.31 -10.07 10.06
C ARG A 224 39.68 -9.60 9.55
N MET A 225 39.72 -8.35 9.09
CA MET A 225 40.80 -7.35 9.01
C MET A 225 42.26 -7.78 8.78
N SER A 226 42.89 -7.08 7.83
CA SER A 226 44.28 -6.60 7.95
C SER A 226 44.39 -5.21 7.31
N SER A 227 44.84 -4.28 8.13
CA SER A 227 45.39 -2.96 7.82
C SER A 227 46.87 -3.09 7.54
N ASP A 228 47.36 -2.50 6.44
CA ASP A 228 48.74 -2.03 6.22
C ASP A 228 48.67 -1.09 4.98
N LEU A 229 48.83 0.23 5.15
CA LEU A 229 50.07 1.03 5.11
C LEU A 229 50.57 1.34 3.69
N VAL A 230 51.16 2.54 3.58
CA VAL A 230 51.75 3.26 2.41
C VAL A 230 50.78 4.24 1.71
N GLY A 231 51.04 5.55 1.64
CA GLY A 231 52.21 6.31 2.04
C GLY A 231 51.99 7.82 2.03
N ASP A 232 52.77 8.47 2.87
CA ASP A 232 53.02 9.91 2.97
C ASP A 232 53.54 10.49 1.65
N ALA A 233 53.03 11.65 1.23
CA ALA A 233 53.82 12.70 0.58
C ALA A 233 53.03 14.00 0.33
N ARG A 234 53.60 15.09 0.87
CA ARG A 234 53.57 16.50 0.40
C ARG A 234 52.56 17.47 1.01
N SER A 235 53.00 18.06 2.13
CA SER A 235 52.81 19.48 2.45
C SER A 235 53.57 20.40 1.50
N GLY A 236 53.00 21.57 1.19
CA GLY A 236 53.79 22.74 0.76
C GLY A 236 53.06 23.78 -0.09
N VAL A 237 52.25 24.64 0.53
CA VAL A 237 51.99 26.06 0.13
C VAL A 237 51.52 26.75 1.42
N GLY A 238 52.17 27.74 2.02
CA GLY A 238 52.78 28.94 1.47
C GLY A 238 51.85 30.14 1.77
N VAL A 239 51.82 30.61 3.02
CA VAL A 239 51.11 31.84 3.41
C VAL A 239 52.07 33.01 3.27
N GLY A 240 51.70 33.98 2.44
CA GLY A 240 52.43 35.24 2.26
C GLY A 240 51.65 36.40 2.86
N MET A 241 52.41 37.21 3.61
CA MET A 241 52.18 38.59 4.08
C MET A 241 51.15 38.83 5.19
#